data_AF-U5WMV3-F1
#
_entry.id   AF-U5WMV3-F1
#
_cell.length_a   1.000
_cell.length_b   1.000
_cell.length_c   1.000
_cell.angle_alpha   90.00
_cell.angle_beta   90.00
_cell.angle_gamma   90.00
#
_symmetry.space_group_name_H-M   'P 1'
#
loop_
_entity.id
_entity.type
_entity.pdbx_description
1 polymer ?
#
loop_
_entity_poly.entity_id
_entity_poly.type
_entity_poly.pdbx_seq_one_letter_code
_entity_poly.pdbx_strand_id
1 'polypeptide(L)'
;MSDSPDSPDSLDFEALEAAGIADPRGRADLIKYLDGLGFTVDQMAEAERRGRLFGLAGDVLQWSGPPIHTVQSAADELGLSAEEVARVWALLGLTVTGPDVAALSQADVDALATWVALKAVVGQDGAYGLLRVVGTAMARLAEAESTMIRAGMPDIQMTHTHDELATAQAYRAIAEFVPRIGNLIDVVHRHHLTSARTYFEGVVQDTSASVTCGIGFADLSSFTALTQMLTPAQLQDLLTEFGATVADVVHADGGRLVKFIGDAVMWVSPTPVRLVQAAVDLVDHPRAREADLQVRAGLAYGTVLAINGDYFGSPVNLAARLVAVAAPGQILAASELHDKLPDWPATAHGPLTLKGFDAPVTAFELRARDADGPSPVG
;
A
#
# COMPACT_ATOMS: atom_id res chain seq x y z
N MET A 1 9.67 -34.99 -59.20
CA MET A 1 10.48 -34.38 -58.12
C MET A 1 9.81 -33.06 -57.82
N SER A 2 8.68 -33.09 -57.12
CA SER A 2 8.59 -32.99 -55.65
C SER A 2 8.98 -31.59 -55.20
N ASP A 3 8.05 -30.66 -55.40
CA ASP A 3 7.93 -29.45 -54.58
C ASP A 3 7.71 -29.90 -53.14
N SER A 4 8.61 -29.50 -52.25
CA SER A 4 8.45 -29.70 -50.80
C SER A 4 7.59 -28.56 -50.26
N PRO A 5 6.45 -28.83 -49.58
CA PRO A 5 5.66 -27.81 -48.92
C PRO A 5 6.28 -27.46 -47.56
N ASP A 6 6.19 -26.17 -47.22
CA ASP A 6 6.37 -25.55 -45.90
C ASP A 6 7.64 -25.87 -45.10
N SER A 7 8.61 -24.96 -45.19
CA SER A 7 9.48 -24.70 -44.04
C SER A 7 8.63 -24.03 -42.94
N PRO A 8 8.50 -24.60 -41.73
CA PRO A 8 7.69 -24.03 -40.64
C PRO A 8 8.23 -22.70 -40.04
N ASP A 9 9.20 -22.05 -40.70
CA ASP A 9 9.95 -20.88 -40.20
C ASP A 9 9.75 -19.59 -41.02
N SER A 10 8.93 -19.58 -42.08
CA SER A 10 8.71 -18.35 -42.87
C SER A 10 7.39 -17.68 -42.50
N LEU A 11 7.47 -16.56 -41.76
CA LEU A 11 6.34 -15.66 -41.55
C LEU A 11 5.70 -15.25 -42.89
N ASP A 12 4.38 -15.35 -43.00
CA ASP A 12 3.63 -14.82 -44.14
C ASP A 12 3.46 -13.30 -43.98
N PHE A 13 4.43 -12.55 -44.49
CA PHE A 13 4.44 -11.09 -44.41
C PHE A 13 3.26 -10.44 -45.14
N GLU A 14 2.73 -11.04 -46.21
CA GLU A 14 1.57 -10.48 -46.93
C GLU A 14 0.30 -10.61 -46.08
N ALA A 15 0.12 -11.74 -45.39
CA ALA A 15 -0.99 -11.91 -44.45
C ALA A 15 -0.88 -10.96 -43.24
N LEU A 16 0.33 -10.72 -42.72
CA LEU A 16 0.57 -9.79 -41.61
C LEU A 16 0.25 -8.33 -42.00
N GLU A 17 0.66 -7.89 -43.20
CA GLU A 17 0.28 -6.56 -43.72
C GLU A 17 -1.24 -6.46 -43.92
N ALA A 18 -1.86 -7.50 -44.48
CA ALA A 18 -3.32 -7.56 -44.69
C ALA A 18 -4.11 -7.51 -43.37
N ALA A 19 -3.55 -8.05 -42.29
CA ALA A 19 -4.12 -7.98 -40.94
C ALA A 19 -3.95 -6.59 -40.28
N GLY A 20 -3.15 -5.70 -40.88
CA GLY A 20 -2.95 -4.32 -40.42
C GLY A 20 -1.68 -4.10 -39.59
N ILE A 21 -0.72 -5.03 -39.62
CA ILE A 21 0.59 -4.85 -38.97
C ILE A 21 1.48 -3.97 -39.86
N ALA A 22 1.96 -2.83 -39.36
CA ALA A 22 2.80 -1.93 -40.13
C ALA A 22 4.26 -2.43 -40.20
N ASP A 23 4.84 -2.38 -41.40
CA ASP A 23 6.22 -2.79 -41.71
C ASP A 23 6.64 -4.14 -41.07
N PRO A 24 5.93 -5.24 -41.34
CA PRO A 24 6.22 -6.52 -40.69
C PRO A 24 7.56 -7.11 -41.14
N ARG A 25 8.09 -6.69 -42.30
CA ARG A 25 9.44 -7.07 -42.75
C ARG A 25 10.53 -6.38 -41.93
N GLY A 26 10.41 -5.08 -41.68
CA GLY A 26 11.34 -4.34 -40.80
C GLY A 26 11.27 -4.80 -39.34
N ARG A 27 10.13 -5.37 -38.92
CA ARG A 27 9.86 -5.84 -37.56
C ARG A 27 9.84 -7.36 -37.43
N ALA A 28 10.45 -8.08 -38.38
CA ALA A 28 10.37 -9.53 -38.47
C ALA A 28 10.84 -10.24 -37.18
N ASP A 29 11.88 -9.74 -36.52
CA ASP A 29 12.41 -10.37 -35.31
C ASP A 29 11.46 -10.20 -34.11
N LEU A 30 10.77 -9.05 -33.98
CA LEU A 30 9.71 -8.87 -32.99
C LEU A 30 8.54 -9.82 -33.27
N ILE A 31 8.12 -9.92 -34.53
CA ILE A 31 6.96 -10.77 -34.90
C ILE A 31 7.30 -12.24 -34.66
N LYS A 32 8.49 -12.71 -35.03
CA LYS A 32 8.96 -14.08 -34.72
C LYS A 32 9.00 -14.32 -33.22
N TYR A 33 9.44 -13.33 -32.44
CA TYR A 33 9.43 -13.44 -30.99
C TYR A 33 8.00 -13.59 -30.44
N LEU A 34 7.05 -12.77 -30.88
CA LEU A 34 5.65 -12.84 -30.46
C LEU A 34 4.96 -14.14 -30.92
N ASP A 35 5.21 -14.57 -32.14
CA ASP A 35 4.73 -15.85 -32.67
C ASP A 35 5.28 -17.04 -31.88
N GLY A 36 6.59 -17.02 -31.57
CA GLY A 36 7.24 -18.03 -30.72
C GLY A 36 6.71 -18.07 -29.28
N LEU A 37 6.03 -17.01 -28.83
CA LEU A 37 5.31 -16.95 -27.55
C LEU A 37 3.86 -17.43 -27.67
N GLY A 38 3.40 -17.77 -28.87
CA GLY A 38 2.07 -18.31 -29.16
C GLY A 38 1.00 -17.26 -29.44
N PHE A 39 1.36 -16.00 -29.72
CA PHE A 39 0.38 -14.99 -30.09
C PHE A 39 -0.10 -15.19 -31.53
N THR A 40 -1.41 -15.05 -31.73
CA THR A 40 -2.03 -15.10 -33.05
C THR A 40 -1.84 -13.79 -33.81
N VAL A 41 -1.96 -13.83 -35.14
CA VAL A 41 -1.94 -12.63 -36.00
C VAL A 41 -3.00 -11.61 -35.58
N ASP A 42 -4.20 -12.06 -35.21
CA ASP A 42 -5.27 -11.17 -34.76
C ASP A 42 -4.93 -10.43 -33.46
N GLN A 43 -4.28 -11.12 -32.51
CA GLN A 43 -3.81 -10.49 -31.27
C GLN A 43 -2.70 -9.47 -31.53
N MET A 44 -1.76 -9.79 -32.42
CA MET A 44 -0.72 -8.85 -32.86
C MET A 44 -1.32 -7.63 -33.56
N ALA A 45 -2.24 -7.83 -34.50
CA ALA A 45 -2.92 -6.74 -35.21
C ALA A 45 -3.73 -5.84 -34.26
N GLU A 46 -4.40 -6.40 -33.25
CA GLU A 46 -5.10 -5.61 -32.23
C GLU A 46 -4.12 -4.79 -31.38
N ALA A 47 -2.99 -5.36 -30.98
CA ALA A 47 -1.95 -4.63 -30.27
C ALA A 47 -1.35 -3.50 -31.12
N GLU A 48 -1.16 -3.73 -32.42
CA GLU A 48 -0.68 -2.73 -33.38
C GLU A 48 -1.68 -1.57 -33.53
N ARG A 49 -2.99 -1.84 -33.62
CA ARG A 49 -4.02 -0.79 -33.67
C ARG A 49 -3.97 0.15 -32.46
N ARG A 50 -3.47 -0.33 -31.33
CA ARG A 50 -3.28 0.44 -30.08
C ARG A 50 -1.89 1.08 -29.99
N GLY A 51 -1.03 0.92 -30.99
CA GLY A 51 0.36 1.40 -31.00
C GLY A 51 1.25 0.66 -29.99
N ARG A 52 0.90 -0.58 -29.62
CA ARG A 52 1.48 -1.33 -28.50
C ARG A 52 1.90 -2.75 -28.89
N LEU A 53 2.23 -3.03 -30.15
CA LEU A 53 2.66 -4.36 -30.58
C LEU A 53 3.86 -4.89 -29.76
N PHE A 54 4.89 -4.06 -29.56
CA PHE A 54 6.04 -4.41 -28.71
C PHE A 54 5.64 -4.70 -27.24
N GLY A 55 4.56 -4.10 -26.76
CA GLY A 55 4.05 -4.27 -25.39
C GLY A 55 3.28 -5.57 -25.19
N LEU A 56 2.77 -6.18 -26.27
CA LEU A 56 1.86 -7.34 -26.21
C LEU A 56 2.37 -8.46 -25.30
N ALA A 57 3.66 -8.82 -25.42
CA ALA A 57 4.27 -9.89 -24.65
C ALA A 57 4.23 -9.68 -23.13
N GLY A 58 4.28 -8.43 -22.66
CA GLY A 58 4.20 -8.07 -21.24
C GLY A 58 2.81 -7.61 -20.79
N ASP A 59 2.02 -7.01 -21.68
CA ASP A 59 0.67 -6.53 -21.38
C ASP A 59 -0.24 -7.70 -20.95
N VAL A 60 -0.17 -8.84 -21.65
CA VAL A 60 -1.01 -10.00 -21.31
C VAL A 60 -0.71 -10.61 -19.95
N LEU A 61 0.52 -10.44 -19.43
CA LEU A 61 0.91 -10.93 -18.11
C LEU A 61 0.39 -10.04 -16.98
N GLN A 62 -0.07 -8.83 -17.30
CA GLN A 62 -0.73 -7.93 -16.35
C GLN A 62 -2.25 -8.12 -16.32
N TRP A 63 -2.83 -8.80 -17.32
CA TRP A 63 -4.26 -9.04 -17.36
C TRP A 63 -4.64 -10.18 -16.42
N SER A 64 -5.77 -10.02 -15.74
CA SER A 64 -6.42 -11.10 -14.97
C SER A 64 -6.98 -12.21 -15.87
N GLY A 65 -7.06 -11.96 -17.19
CA GLY A 65 -7.42 -12.92 -18.22
C GLY A 65 -7.95 -12.20 -19.48
N PRO A 66 -8.41 -12.94 -20.50
CA PRO A 66 -9.06 -12.35 -21.66
C PRO A 66 -10.33 -11.59 -21.24
N PRO A 67 -10.56 -10.37 -21.74
CA PRO A 67 -11.76 -9.59 -21.42
C PRO A 67 -12.96 -10.14 -22.19
N ILE A 68 -13.69 -11.07 -21.58
CA ILE A 68 -14.83 -11.77 -22.19
C ILE A 68 -16.19 -11.30 -21.66
N HIS A 69 -16.21 -10.53 -20.56
CA HIS A 69 -17.43 -9.97 -19.97
C HIS A 69 -17.52 -8.46 -20.17
N THR A 70 -18.72 -8.01 -20.50
CA THR A 70 -19.12 -6.61 -20.35
C THR A 70 -19.60 -6.38 -18.91
N VAL A 71 -19.81 -5.12 -18.52
CA VAL A 71 -20.42 -4.82 -17.21
C VAL A 71 -21.80 -5.46 -17.08
N GLN A 72 -22.57 -5.47 -18.17
CA GLN A 72 -23.90 -6.07 -18.18
C GLN A 72 -23.85 -7.60 -18.04
N SER A 73 -22.98 -8.29 -18.79
CA SER A 73 -22.92 -9.76 -18.69
C SER A 73 -22.37 -10.22 -17.34
N ALA A 74 -21.42 -9.48 -16.74
CA ALA A 74 -20.97 -9.71 -15.38
C ALA A 74 -22.10 -9.51 -14.35
N ALA A 75 -22.92 -8.47 -14.52
CA ALA A 75 -24.05 -8.21 -13.64
C ALA A 75 -25.09 -9.34 -13.68
N ASP A 76 -25.42 -9.82 -14.89
CA ASP A 76 -26.35 -10.92 -15.10
C ASP A 76 -25.86 -12.21 -14.41
N GLU A 77 -24.56 -12.53 -14.52
CA GLU A 77 -23.94 -13.69 -13.89
C GLU A 77 -23.91 -13.60 -12.36
N LEU A 78 -23.65 -12.41 -11.82
CA LEU A 78 -23.56 -12.16 -10.38
C LEU A 78 -24.93 -11.94 -9.72
N GLY A 79 -26.01 -11.84 -10.51
CA GLY A 79 -27.34 -11.46 -10.01
C GLY A 79 -27.39 -10.03 -9.44
N LEU A 80 -26.61 -9.12 -10.02
CA LEU A 80 -26.53 -7.70 -9.64
C LEU A 80 -27.10 -6.81 -10.74
N SER A 81 -27.23 -5.50 -10.47
CA SER A 81 -27.42 -4.51 -11.53
C SER A 81 -26.07 -4.09 -12.13
N ALA A 82 -26.07 -3.70 -13.40
CA ALA A 82 -24.87 -3.13 -14.05
C ALA A 82 -24.35 -1.88 -13.33
N GLU A 83 -25.25 -1.07 -12.75
CA GLU A 83 -24.89 0.07 -11.91
C GLU A 83 -24.14 -0.36 -10.64
N GLU A 84 -24.55 -1.46 -10.00
CA GLU A 84 -23.86 -1.98 -8.82
C GLU A 84 -22.48 -2.54 -9.17
N VAL A 85 -22.34 -3.28 -10.28
CA VAL A 85 -21.02 -3.74 -10.77
C VAL A 85 -20.11 -2.56 -11.07
N ALA A 86 -20.59 -1.55 -11.80
CA ALA A 86 -19.81 -0.35 -12.09
C ALA A 86 -19.41 0.41 -10.82
N ARG A 87 -20.31 0.50 -9.83
CA ARG A 87 -20.04 1.12 -8.54
C ARG A 87 -18.95 0.36 -7.76
N VAL A 88 -19.03 -0.96 -7.71
CA VAL A 88 -18.02 -1.80 -7.05
C VAL A 88 -16.66 -1.64 -7.72
N TRP A 89 -16.62 -1.61 -9.04
CA TRP A 89 -15.40 -1.36 -9.81
C TRP A 89 -14.79 0.02 -9.49
N ALA A 90 -15.64 1.04 -9.41
CA ALA A 90 -15.23 2.40 -9.03
C ALA A 90 -14.73 2.49 -7.57
N LEU A 91 -15.28 1.70 -6.65
CA LEU A 91 -14.81 1.65 -5.26
C LEU A 91 -13.40 1.05 -5.13
N LEU A 92 -12.99 0.21 -6.08
CA LEU A 92 -11.62 -0.27 -6.23
C LEU A 92 -10.69 0.79 -6.86
N GLY A 93 -11.22 1.93 -7.29
CA GLY A 93 -10.47 2.97 -8.01
C GLY A 93 -10.30 2.68 -9.50
N LEU A 94 -11.06 1.73 -10.06
CA LEU A 94 -10.96 1.31 -11.45
C LEU A 94 -12.10 1.90 -12.29
N THR A 95 -11.86 2.01 -13.60
CA THR A 95 -12.85 2.50 -14.56
C THR A 95 -13.12 1.44 -15.62
N VAL A 96 -14.31 1.49 -16.21
CA VAL A 96 -14.69 0.65 -17.35
C VAL A 96 -14.97 1.56 -18.53
N THR A 97 -14.56 1.15 -19.73
CA THR A 97 -14.65 1.92 -20.98
C THR A 97 -16.08 2.09 -21.52
N GLY A 98 -17.05 1.34 -20.98
CA GLY A 98 -18.47 1.44 -21.29
C GLY A 98 -19.23 0.15 -20.93
N PRO A 99 -20.57 0.19 -20.82
CA PRO A 99 -21.36 -0.96 -20.37
C PRO A 99 -21.39 -2.12 -21.38
N ASP A 100 -21.19 -1.84 -22.67
CA ASP A 100 -21.27 -2.81 -23.78
C ASP A 100 -19.89 -3.28 -24.30
N VAL A 101 -18.82 -2.76 -23.72
CA VAL A 101 -17.44 -3.13 -24.10
C VAL A 101 -16.97 -4.25 -23.18
N ALA A 102 -16.51 -5.36 -23.76
CA ALA A 102 -15.91 -6.43 -22.98
C ALA A 102 -14.59 -5.91 -22.37
N ALA A 103 -14.55 -5.87 -21.04
CA ALA A 103 -13.47 -5.27 -20.28
C ALA A 103 -13.08 -6.10 -19.04
N LEU A 104 -13.94 -7.04 -18.64
CA LEU A 104 -13.73 -7.89 -17.47
C LEU A 104 -13.39 -9.31 -17.93
N SER A 105 -12.41 -9.91 -17.29
CA SER A 105 -12.11 -11.33 -17.42
C SER A 105 -13.02 -12.17 -16.50
N GLN A 106 -13.01 -13.50 -16.67
CA GLN A 106 -13.71 -14.39 -15.73
C GLN A 106 -13.14 -14.25 -14.30
N ALA A 107 -11.82 -14.07 -14.15
CA ALA A 107 -11.19 -13.90 -12.84
C ALA A 107 -11.68 -12.63 -12.13
N ASP A 108 -11.99 -11.56 -12.88
CA ASP A 108 -12.59 -10.35 -12.34
C ASP A 108 -14.01 -10.60 -11.83
N VAL A 109 -14.81 -11.36 -12.59
CA VAL A 109 -16.17 -11.76 -12.18
C VAL A 109 -16.13 -12.67 -10.94
N ASP A 110 -15.20 -13.63 -10.88
CA ASP A 110 -15.03 -14.51 -9.72
C ASP A 110 -14.61 -13.73 -8.45
N ALA A 111 -13.76 -12.70 -8.62
CA ALA A 111 -13.39 -11.79 -7.53
C ALA A 111 -14.60 -10.98 -7.03
N LEU A 112 -15.45 -10.49 -7.94
CA LEU A 112 -16.70 -9.82 -7.59
C LEU A 112 -17.70 -10.77 -6.92
N ALA A 113 -17.78 -12.04 -7.33
CA ALA A 113 -18.60 -13.06 -6.68
C ALA A 113 -18.17 -13.28 -5.23
N THR A 114 -16.86 -13.31 -4.97
CA THR A 114 -16.30 -13.37 -3.61
C THR A 114 -16.76 -12.17 -2.77
N TRP A 115 -16.76 -10.96 -3.35
CA TRP A 115 -17.29 -9.77 -2.68
C TRP A 115 -18.80 -9.86 -2.40
N VAL A 116 -19.61 -10.37 -3.34
CA VAL A 116 -21.05 -10.59 -3.14
C VAL A 116 -21.30 -11.53 -1.97
N ALA A 117 -20.56 -12.64 -1.89
CA ALA A 117 -20.66 -13.58 -0.78
C ALA A 117 -20.26 -12.93 0.56
N LEU A 118 -19.19 -12.12 0.57
CA LEU A 118 -18.76 -11.39 1.76
C LEU A 118 -19.82 -10.36 2.21
N LYS A 119 -20.43 -9.62 1.27
CA LYS A 119 -21.51 -8.65 1.54
C LYS A 119 -22.67 -9.30 2.30
N ALA A 120 -22.99 -10.55 2.00
CA ALA A 120 -24.05 -11.29 2.71
C ALA A 120 -23.69 -11.60 4.18
N VAL A 121 -22.40 -11.68 4.52
CA VAL A 121 -21.92 -11.98 5.87
C VAL A 121 -21.71 -10.72 6.70
N VAL A 122 -21.04 -9.70 6.14
CA VAL A 122 -20.62 -8.50 6.89
C VAL A 122 -21.51 -7.28 6.67
N GLY A 123 -22.53 -7.40 5.81
CA GLY A 123 -23.39 -6.30 5.41
C GLY A 123 -22.77 -5.38 4.36
N GLN A 124 -23.59 -4.52 3.77
CA GLN A 124 -23.22 -3.67 2.65
C GLN A 124 -22.11 -2.66 2.99
N ASP A 125 -22.24 -1.95 4.11
CA ASP A 125 -21.31 -0.88 4.46
C ASP A 125 -19.90 -1.41 4.76
N GLY A 126 -19.81 -2.55 5.45
CA GLY A 126 -18.54 -3.23 5.72
C GLY A 126 -17.87 -3.72 4.42
N ALA A 127 -18.66 -4.34 3.53
CA ALA A 127 -18.14 -4.85 2.26
C ALA A 127 -17.69 -3.72 1.32
N TYR A 128 -18.38 -2.58 1.28
CA TYR A 128 -17.94 -1.39 0.55
C TYR A 128 -16.72 -0.72 1.21
N GLY A 129 -16.63 -0.73 2.54
CA GLY A 129 -15.45 -0.28 3.27
C GLY A 129 -14.21 -1.05 2.84
N LEU A 130 -14.30 -2.38 2.80
CA LEU A 130 -13.19 -3.25 2.39
C LEU A 130 -12.73 -2.97 0.96
N LEU A 131 -13.64 -2.83 -0.01
CA LEU A 131 -13.28 -2.53 -1.40
C LEU A 131 -12.43 -1.25 -1.53
N ARG A 132 -12.79 -0.18 -0.80
CA ARG A 132 -12.01 1.07 -0.82
C ARG A 132 -10.60 0.87 -0.26
N VAL A 133 -10.48 0.08 0.80
CA VAL A 133 -9.18 -0.24 1.41
C VAL A 133 -8.33 -1.05 0.43
N VAL A 134 -8.90 -2.10 -0.16
CA VAL A 134 -8.23 -2.93 -1.18
C VAL A 134 -7.79 -2.08 -2.37
N GLY A 135 -8.69 -1.29 -2.95
CA GLY A 135 -8.39 -0.42 -4.09
C GLY A 135 -7.26 0.56 -3.78
N THR A 136 -7.33 1.26 -2.64
CA THR A 136 -6.29 2.22 -2.23
C THR A 136 -4.94 1.53 -1.98
N ALA A 137 -4.93 0.36 -1.34
CA ALA A 137 -3.71 -0.38 -1.06
C ALA A 137 -3.06 -0.91 -2.35
N MET A 138 -3.86 -1.48 -3.25
CA MET A 138 -3.37 -2.00 -4.54
C MET A 138 -2.88 -0.88 -5.46
N ALA A 139 -3.55 0.27 -5.50
CA ALA A 139 -3.09 1.43 -6.26
C ALA A 139 -1.70 1.92 -5.79
N ARG A 140 -1.50 2.01 -4.47
CA ARG A 140 -0.20 2.37 -3.88
C ARG A 140 0.88 1.34 -4.18
N LEU A 141 0.54 0.05 -4.16
CA LEU A 141 1.46 -1.03 -4.49
C LEU A 141 1.88 -0.96 -5.97
N ALA A 142 0.91 -0.83 -6.87
CA ALA A 142 1.17 -0.69 -8.30
C ALA A 142 2.04 0.54 -8.63
N GLU A 143 1.82 1.66 -7.93
CA GLU A 143 2.65 2.88 -8.08
C GLU A 143 4.10 2.66 -7.61
N ALA A 144 4.29 1.96 -6.49
CA ALA A 144 5.61 1.61 -5.98
C ALA A 144 6.37 0.68 -6.94
N GLU A 145 5.69 -0.36 -7.44
CA GLU A 145 6.23 -1.29 -8.44
C GLU A 145 6.59 -0.55 -9.73
N SER A 146 5.69 0.27 -10.26
CA SER A 146 5.91 1.08 -11.47
C SER A 146 7.12 2.00 -11.32
N THR A 147 7.29 2.62 -10.15
CA THR A 147 8.42 3.49 -9.85
C THR A 147 9.74 2.72 -9.78
N MET A 148 9.77 1.58 -9.10
CA MET A 148 10.93 0.70 -9.04
C MET A 148 11.36 0.23 -10.43
N ILE A 149 10.40 -0.24 -11.22
CA ILE A 149 10.62 -0.72 -12.59
C ILE A 149 11.16 0.42 -13.46
N ARG A 150 10.53 1.59 -13.45
CA ARG A 150 10.95 2.76 -14.25
C ARG A 150 12.34 3.26 -13.89
N ALA A 151 12.70 3.23 -12.61
CA ALA A 151 14.01 3.69 -12.14
C ALA A 151 15.13 2.66 -12.37
N GLY A 152 14.82 1.36 -12.21
CA GLY A 152 15.80 0.29 -12.30
C GLY A 152 16.02 -0.27 -13.70
N MET A 153 15.08 -0.06 -14.63
CA MET A 153 15.04 -0.79 -15.91
C MET A 153 14.75 0.16 -17.08
N PRO A 154 15.74 0.94 -17.54
CA PRO A 154 15.53 1.92 -18.62
C PRO A 154 15.15 1.25 -19.95
N ASP A 155 15.53 -0.01 -20.15
CA ASP A 155 15.30 -0.78 -21.39
C ASP A 155 13.82 -1.09 -21.66
N ILE A 156 12.92 -0.89 -20.70
CA ILE A 156 11.47 -1.01 -20.93
C ILE A 156 10.91 0.19 -21.72
N GLN A 157 11.70 1.24 -21.91
CA GLN A 157 11.28 2.47 -22.57
C GLN A 157 11.79 2.49 -24.01
N MET A 158 10.85 2.60 -24.97
CA MET A 158 11.19 2.70 -26.39
C MET A 158 12.11 3.90 -26.70
N THR A 159 11.97 4.98 -25.95
CA THR A 159 12.81 6.18 -26.05
C THR A 159 14.25 5.95 -25.58
N HIS A 160 14.54 4.84 -24.93
CA HIS A 160 15.88 4.46 -24.49
C HIS A 160 16.51 3.48 -25.48
N THR A 161 15.84 2.36 -25.72
CA THR A 161 16.34 1.27 -26.58
C THR A 161 16.36 1.64 -28.06
N HIS A 162 15.37 2.41 -28.52
CA HIS A 162 15.08 2.64 -29.94
C HIS A 162 14.96 1.34 -30.75
N ASP A 163 14.60 0.23 -30.08
CA ASP A 163 14.48 -1.12 -30.64
C ASP A 163 13.27 -1.81 -30.01
N GLU A 164 12.30 -2.18 -30.84
CA GLU A 164 11.06 -2.78 -30.35
C GLU A 164 11.23 -4.18 -29.76
N LEU A 165 12.11 -5.01 -30.34
CA LEU A 165 12.34 -6.36 -29.84
C LEU A 165 13.05 -6.30 -28.49
N ALA A 166 14.10 -5.49 -28.38
CA ALA A 166 14.81 -5.31 -27.11
C ALA A 166 13.85 -4.79 -26.02
N THR A 167 13.01 -3.82 -26.36
CA THR A 167 11.98 -3.30 -25.44
C THR A 167 10.96 -4.36 -25.05
N ALA A 168 10.48 -5.16 -26.00
CA ALA A 168 9.50 -6.22 -25.76
C ALA A 168 10.05 -7.30 -24.81
N GLN A 169 11.31 -7.71 -25.02
CA GLN A 169 12.00 -8.69 -24.17
C GLN A 169 12.21 -8.13 -22.76
N ALA A 170 12.70 -6.90 -22.65
CA ALA A 170 12.87 -6.24 -21.37
C ALA A 170 11.51 -6.10 -20.65
N TYR A 171 10.46 -5.67 -21.35
CA TYR A 171 9.14 -5.50 -20.74
C TYR A 171 8.54 -6.83 -20.27
N ARG A 172 8.62 -7.89 -21.08
CA ARG A 172 8.12 -9.22 -20.71
C ARG A 172 8.85 -9.78 -19.49
N ALA A 173 10.18 -9.68 -19.42
CA ALA A 173 10.97 -10.22 -18.32
C ALA A 173 10.52 -9.66 -16.95
N ILE A 174 10.01 -8.44 -16.93
CA ILE A 174 9.51 -7.76 -15.74
C ILE A 174 8.09 -8.22 -15.46
N ALA A 175 7.25 -8.28 -16.50
CA ALA A 175 5.87 -8.70 -16.38
C ALA A 175 5.74 -10.16 -15.89
N GLU A 176 6.75 -11.01 -16.08
CA GLU A 176 6.83 -12.35 -15.49
C GLU A 176 6.86 -12.37 -13.95
N PHE A 177 7.18 -11.24 -13.30
CA PHE A 177 7.08 -11.11 -11.85
C PHE A 177 5.65 -10.83 -11.37
N VAL A 178 4.73 -10.36 -12.22
CA VAL A 178 3.36 -10.00 -11.80
C VAL A 178 2.65 -11.16 -11.08
N PRO A 179 2.61 -12.40 -11.61
CA PRO A 179 2.00 -13.52 -10.89
C PRO A 179 2.75 -13.90 -9.60
N ARG A 180 4.08 -13.71 -9.58
CA ARG A 180 4.93 -14.02 -8.41
C ARG A 180 4.67 -13.03 -7.27
N ILE A 181 4.49 -11.76 -7.61
CA ILE A 181 4.09 -10.72 -6.67
C ILE A 181 2.68 -10.99 -6.15
N GLY A 182 1.74 -11.42 -7.01
CA GLY A 182 0.43 -11.88 -6.57
C GLY A 182 0.49 -12.95 -5.47
N ASN A 183 1.35 -13.96 -5.64
CA ASN A 183 1.57 -14.98 -4.61
C ASN A 183 2.22 -14.42 -3.34
N LEU A 184 3.17 -13.48 -3.47
CA LEU A 184 3.78 -12.80 -2.33
C LEU A 184 2.73 -12.02 -1.53
N ILE A 185 1.84 -11.28 -2.20
CA ILE A 185 0.75 -10.54 -1.58
C ILE A 185 -0.16 -11.48 -0.79
N ASP A 186 -0.57 -12.62 -1.35
CA ASP A 186 -1.42 -13.60 -0.64
C ASP A 186 -0.73 -14.10 0.65
N VAL A 187 0.54 -14.50 0.57
CA VAL A 187 1.28 -14.99 1.74
C VAL A 187 1.40 -13.91 2.81
N VAL A 188 1.81 -12.69 2.43
CA VAL A 188 1.98 -11.55 3.35
C VAL A 188 0.64 -11.15 3.96
N HIS A 189 -0.44 -11.13 3.17
CA HIS A 189 -1.78 -10.83 3.64
C HIS A 189 -2.23 -11.78 4.76
N ARG A 190 -1.99 -13.09 4.63
CA ARG A 190 -2.35 -14.08 5.67
C ARG A 190 -1.57 -13.85 6.97
N HIS A 191 -0.31 -13.47 6.89
CA HIS A 191 0.47 -13.07 8.07
C HIS A 191 -0.11 -11.81 8.73
N HIS A 192 -0.51 -10.81 7.95
CA HIS A 192 -1.16 -9.62 8.47
C HIS A 192 -2.53 -9.90 9.12
N LEU A 193 -3.31 -10.84 8.58
CA LEU A 193 -4.56 -11.29 9.22
C LEU A 193 -4.29 -11.89 10.61
N THR A 194 -3.25 -12.70 10.73
CA THR A 194 -2.84 -13.29 12.01
C THR A 194 -2.38 -12.21 13.00
N SER A 195 -1.52 -11.30 12.55
CA SER A 195 -1.03 -10.17 13.36
C SER A 195 -2.15 -9.24 13.83
N ALA A 196 -3.07 -8.88 12.93
CA ALA A 196 -4.22 -8.04 13.26
C ALA A 196 -5.14 -8.73 14.27
N ARG A 197 -5.43 -10.02 14.09
CA ARG A 197 -6.21 -10.80 15.05
C ARG A 197 -5.58 -10.79 16.44
N THR A 198 -4.28 -11.10 16.54
CA THR A 198 -3.55 -11.10 17.82
C THR A 198 -3.61 -9.73 18.51
N TYR A 199 -3.48 -8.64 17.75
CA TYR A 199 -3.63 -7.29 18.29
C TYR A 199 -5.05 -7.06 18.84
N PHE A 200 -6.08 -7.37 18.05
CA PHE A 200 -7.47 -7.12 18.43
C PHE A 200 -7.94 -7.99 19.61
N GLU A 201 -7.45 -9.23 19.75
CA GLU A 201 -7.67 -10.07 20.94
C GLU A 201 -7.23 -9.37 22.25
N GLY A 202 -6.27 -8.46 22.18
CA GLY A 202 -5.77 -7.70 23.33
C GLY A 202 -6.51 -6.37 23.63
N VAL A 203 -7.33 -5.85 22.71
CA VAL A 203 -7.94 -4.50 22.84
C VAL A 203 -9.45 -4.45 22.65
N VAL A 204 -10.04 -5.46 22.03
CA VAL A 204 -11.49 -5.57 21.83
C VAL A 204 -12.09 -6.21 23.08
N GLN A 205 -13.05 -5.53 23.71
CA GLN A 205 -13.75 -6.03 24.90
C GLN A 205 -15.21 -6.44 24.61
N ASP A 206 -15.75 -6.07 23.45
CA ASP A 206 -17.11 -6.37 23.02
C ASP A 206 -17.23 -6.53 21.49
N THR A 207 -18.44 -6.65 20.96
CA THR A 207 -18.68 -6.79 19.51
C THR A 207 -18.73 -5.45 18.76
N SER A 208 -18.35 -4.34 19.40
CA SER A 208 -18.38 -3.02 18.77
C SER A 208 -17.11 -2.75 17.95
N ALA A 209 -17.18 -1.78 17.05
CA ALA A 209 -16.01 -1.25 16.36
C ALA A 209 -15.13 -0.36 17.28
N SER A 210 -15.50 -0.21 18.55
CA SER A 210 -14.75 0.56 19.53
C SER A 210 -13.71 -0.32 20.22
N VAL A 211 -12.48 0.19 20.30
CA VAL A 211 -11.38 -0.47 20.99
C VAL A 211 -10.74 0.49 21.97
N THR A 212 -10.26 -0.02 23.10
CA THR A 212 -9.48 0.78 24.04
C THR A 212 -8.02 0.46 23.84
N CYS A 213 -7.25 1.44 23.34
CA CYS A 213 -5.85 1.25 23.04
C CYS A 213 -5.05 2.55 23.20
N GLY A 214 -3.73 2.41 23.17
CA GLY A 214 -2.80 3.52 23.11
C GLY A 214 -2.67 4.06 21.70
N ILE A 215 -2.66 5.38 21.57
CA ILE A 215 -2.38 6.10 20.32
C ILE A 215 -1.09 6.89 20.49
N GLY A 216 -0.14 6.65 19.61
CA GLY A 216 1.11 7.38 19.56
C GLY A 216 1.29 8.10 18.23
N PHE A 217 1.78 9.32 18.31
CA PHE A 217 2.33 10.03 17.17
C PHE A 217 3.79 10.37 17.43
N ALA A 218 4.64 10.20 16.43
CA ALA A 218 6.02 10.66 16.45
C ALA A 218 6.28 11.49 15.20
N ASP A 219 7.19 12.44 15.31
CA ASP A 219 7.47 13.42 14.27
C ASP A 219 8.96 13.75 14.24
N LEU A 220 9.51 13.92 13.04
CA LEU A 220 10.90 14.36 12.85
C LEU A 220 10.98 15.87 12.99
N SER A 221 11.61 16.32 14.07
CA SER A 221 11.84 17.75 14.28
C SER A 221 12.72 18.31 13.17
N SER A 222 12.41 19.52 12.70
CA SER A 222 13.18 20.22 11.66
C SER A 222 13.26 19.53 10.30
N PHE A 223 12.40 18.54 10.03
CA PHE A 223 12.35 17.85 8.73
C PHE A 223 12.19 18.81 7.56
N THR A 224 11.35 19.86 7.70
CA THR A 224 11.19 20.88 6.66
C THR A 224 12.50 21.59 6.32
N ALA A 225 13.35 21.88 7.31
CA ALA A 225 14.66 22.49 7.05
C ALA A 225 15.61 21.50 6.36
N LEU A 226 15.60 20.23 6.78
CA LEU A 226 16.38 19.16 6.15
C LEU A 226 16.00 18.95 4.67
N THR A 227 14.71 18.98 4.34
CA THR A 227 14.24 18.83 2.95
C THR A 227 14.74 19.93 2.01
N GLN A 228 15.09 21.12 2.53
CA GLN A 228 15.66 22.20 1.71
C GLN A 228 17.17 22.06 1.48
N MET A 229 17.86 21.28 2.32
CA MET A 229 19.30 21.08 2.26
C MET A 229 19.71 19.79 1.56
N LEU A 230 18.83 18.78 1.57
CA LEU A 230 19.10 17.46 1.00
C LEU A 230 18.72 17.41 -0.49
N THR A 231 19.49 16.62 -1.24
CA THR A 231 19.07 16.21 -2.59
C THR A 231 17.89 15.23 -2.51
N PRO A 232 17.08 15.08 -3.59
CA PRO A 232 15.98 14.12 -3.60
C PRO A 232 16.37 12.69 -3.24
N ALA A 233 17.55 12.23 -3.67
CA ALA A 233 18.06 10.90 -3.34
C ALA A 233 18.37 10.76 -1.83
N GLN A 234 19.07 11.74 -1.25
CA GLN A 234 19.38 11.73 0.19
C GLN A 234 18.11 11.81 1.05
N LEU A 235 17.10 12.56 0.60
CA LEU A 235 15.81 12.63 1.28
C LEU A 235 15.07 11.29 1.22
N GLN A 236 15.11 10.61 0.07
CA GLN A 236 14.53 9.28 -0.09
C GLN A 236 15.20 8.25 0.82
N ASP A 237 16.54 8.25 0.90
CA ASP A 237 17.31 7.35 1.77
C ASP A 237 16.96 7.59 3.24
N LEU A 238 16.94 8.85 3.66
CA LEU A 238 16.56 9.25 5.02
C LEU A 238 15.16 8.78 5.39
N LEU A 239 14.17 9.01 4.52
CA LEU A 239 12.79 8.59 4.74
C LEU A 239 12.64 7.07 4.79
N THR A 240 13.38 6.36 3.94
CA THR A 240 13.37 4.88 3.91
C THR A 240 13.94 4.31 5.20
N GLU A 241 15.09 4.83 5.65
CA GLU A 241 15.74 4.38 6.88
C GLU A 241 14.93 4.73 8.13
N PHE A 242 14.39 5.94 8.20
CA PHE A 242 13.50 6.35 9.29
C PHE A 242 12.25 5.46 9.33
N GLY A 243 11.61 5.25 8.17
CA GLY A 243 10.41 4.41 8.07
C GLY A 243 10.66 2.97 8.52
N ALA A 244 11.80 2.38 8.14
CA ALA A 244 12.21 1.04 8.57
C ALA A 244 12.45 0.99 10.09
N THR A 245 13.21 1.96 10.62
CA THR A 245 13.50 2.06 12.06
C THR A 245 12.23 2.17 12.88
N VAL A 246 11.27 3.01 12.45
CA VAL A 246 10.00 3.16 13.14
C VAL A 246 9.19 1.86 13.13
N ALA A 247 9.13 1.19 11.98
CA ALA A 247 8.42 -0.07 11.85
C ALA A 247 9.01 -1.15 12.78
N ASP A 248 10.35 -1.24 12.85
CA ASP A 248 11.07 -2.21 13.68
C ASP A 248 10.81 -1.97 15.17
N VAL A 249 10.98 -0.74 15.65
CA VAL A 249 10.77 -0.38 17.06
C VAL A 249 9.32 -0.62 17.47
N VAL A 250 8.36 -0.08 16.71
CA VAL A 250 6.94 -0.23 17.02
C VAL A 250 6.53 -1.71 17.05
N HIS A 251 7.07 -2.53 16.14
CA HIS A 251 6.75 -3.96 16.09
C HIS A 251 7.40 -4.73 17.25
N ALA A 252 8.67 -4.43 17.58
CA ALA A 252 9.38 -5.04 18.70
C ALA A 252 8.67 -4.83 20.04
N ASP A 253 8.05 -3.66 20.23
CA ASP A 253 7.27 -3.34 21.43
C ASP A 253 5.83 -3.85 21.40
N GLY A 254 5.47 -4.64 20.38
CA GLY A 254 4.13 -5.21 20.22
C GLY A 254 3.05 -4.17 19.90
N GLY A 255 3.46 -3.03 19.34
CA GLY A 255 2.58 -2.05 18.71
C GLY A 255 2.31 -2.37 17.25
N ARG A 256 1.42 -1.58 16.64
CA ARG A 256 1.08 -1.64 15.22
C ARG A 256 1.26 -0.27 14.59
N LEU A 257 2.13 -0.21 13.60
CA LEU A 257 2.25 0.95 12.72
C LEU A 257 0.94 1.09 11.92
N VAL A 258 0.31 2.26 11.99
CA VAL A 258 -0.96 2.52 11.28
C VAL A 258 -0.67 3.15 9.93
N LYS A 259 0.03 4.29 9.94
CA LYS A 259 0.34 5.06 8.73
C LYS A 259 1.42 6.10 8.99
N PHE A 260 2.06 6.53 7.91
CA PHE A 260 2.85 7.75 7.83
C PHE A 260 1.95 8.92 7.37
N ILE A 261 2.22 10.11 7.87
CA ILE A 261 1.54 11.37 7.55
C ILE A 261 2.64 12.41 7.28
N GLY A 262 3.19 12.38 6.06
CA GLY A 262 4.44 13.10 5.78
C GLY A 262 5.60 12.46 6.54
N ASP A 263 6.26 13.27 7.36
CA ASP A 263 7.34 12.93 8.31
C ASP A 263 6.83 12.45 9.68
N ALA A 264 5.56 12.67 9.97
CA ALA A 264 4.93 12.15 11.16
C ALA A 264 4.49 10.69 10.96
N VAL A 265 4.44 9.96 12.06
CA VAL A 265 4.03 8.56 12.08
C VAL A 265 3.02 8.31 13.17
N MET A 266 2.01 7.51 12.86
CA MET A 266 0.97 7.09 13.81
C MET A 266 1.12 5.59 14.08
N TRP A 267 1.21 5.23 15.36
CA TRP A 267 1.13 3.84 15.80
C TRP A 267 0.09 3.67 16.89
N VAL A 268 -0.31 2.41 17.10
CA VAL A 268 -1.20 2.03 18.19
C VAL A 268 -0.57 0.91 19.01
N SER A 269 -0.93 0.85 20.29
CA SER A 269 -0.41 -0.17 21.19
C SER A 269 -1.52 -0.73 22.08
N PRO A 270 -1.54 -2.04 22.38
CA PRO A 270 -2.59 -2.62 23.20
C PRO A 270 -2.55 -2.16 24.66
N THR A 271 -1.35 -1.83 25.17
CA THR A 271 -1.17 -1.47 26.58
C THR A 271 -0.48 -0.11 26.73
N PRO A 272 -0.76 0.63 27.83
CA PRO A 272 -0.09 1.88 28.15
C PRO A 272 1.44 1.73 28.19
N VAL A 273 1.95 0.66 28.82
CA VAL A 273 3.40 0.46 29.00
C VAL A 273 4.12 0.29 27.67
N ARG A 274 3.56 -0.50 26.74
CA ARG A 274 4.14 -0.71 25.40
C ARG A 274 4.06 0.55 24.56
N LEU A 275 3.00 1.35 24.72
CA LEU A 275 2.87 2.64 24.04
C LEU A 275 4.04 3.57 24.41
N VAL A 276 4.32 3.69 25.72
CA VAL A 276 5.37 4.56 26.23
C VAL A 276 6.76 4.01 25.88
N GLN A 277 6.97 2.69 25.99
CA GLN A 277 8.25 2.07 25.63
C GLN A 277 8.63 2.37 24.18
N ALA A 278 7.70 2.15 23.23
CA ALA A 278 7.92 2.49 21.82
C ALA A 278 8.24 3.97 21.61
N ALA A 279 7.60 4.88 22.35
CA ALA A 279 7.90 6.30 22.24
C ALA A 279 9.32 6.62 22.71
N VAL A 280 9.76 6.02 23.82
CA VAL A 280 11.12 6.19 24.35
C VAL A 280 12.14 5.63 23.37
N ASP A 281 11.94 4.42 22.88
CA ASP A 281 12.89 3.76 21.97
C ASP A 281 12.97 4.46 20.61
N LEU A 282 11.88 5.08 20.15
CA LEU A 282 11.90 5.94 18.96
C LEU A 282 12.64 7.27 19.20
N VAL A 283 12.38 7.95 20.31
CA VAL A 283 12.98 9.25 20.63
C VAL A 283 14.47 9.13 20.96
N ASP A 284 14.84 8.07 21.66
CA ASP A 284 16.22 7.80 22.08
C ASP A 284 17.00 6.92 21.10
N HIS A 285 16.43 6.63 19.93
CA HIS A 285 17.03 5.72 18.96
C HIS A 285 18.44 6.17 18.55
N PRO A 286 19.47 5.31 18.61
CA PRO A 286 20.86 5.70 18.30
C PRO A 286 21.02 6.31 16.91
N ARG A 287 20.35 5.73 15.90
CA ARG A 287 20.43 6.23 14.51
C ARG A 287 19.87 7.64 14.34
N ALA A 288 18.83 8.01 15.10
CA ALA A 288 18.31 9.37 15.06
C ALA A 288 19.39 10.35 15.54
N ARG A 289 20.09 10.01 16.64
CA ARG A 289 21.20 10.81 17.15
C ARG A 289 22.40 10.85 16.20
N GLU A 290 22.77 9.74 15.58
CA GLU A 290 23.87 9.67 14.61
C GLU A 290 23.62 10.55 13.37
N ALA A 291 22.36 10.64 12.95
CA ALA A 291 21.92 11.48 11.83
C ALA A 291 21.56 12.93 12.24
N ASP A 292 21.83 13.33 13.49
CA ASP A 292 21.44 14.62 14.07
C ASP A 292 19.93 14.94 13.91
N LEU A 293 19.11 13.88 13.90
CA LEU A 293 17.66 13.95 13.87
C LEU A 293 17.13 13.92 15.29
N GLN A 294 16.14 14.77 15.55
CA GLN A 294 15.43 14.77 16.83
C GLN A 294 13.99 14.33 16.61
N VAL A 295 13.62 13.21 17.19
CA VAL A 295 12.24 12.73 17.18
C VAL A 295 11.53 13.30 18.41
N ARG A 296 10.26 13.63 18.25
CA ARG A 296 9.36 14.01 19.35
C ARG A 296 8.11 13.15 19.30
N ALA A 297 7.43 12.97 20.43
CA ALA A 297 6.25 12.12 20.49
C ALA A 297 5.10 12.71 21.31
N GLY A 298 3.88 12.38 20.90
CA GLY A 298 2.63 12.72 21.59
C GLY A 298 1.80 11.46 21.80
N LEU A 299 1.40 11.19 23.04
CA LEU A 299 0.79 9.93 23.44
C LEU A 299 -0.55 10.16 24.15
N ALA A 300 -1.54 9.33 23.82
CA ALA A 300 -2.82 9.27 24.52
C ALA A 300 -3.29 7.82 24.64
N TYR A 301 -4.19 7.55 25.59
CA TYR A 301 -4.78 6.23 25.78
C TYR A 301 -6.28 6.36 26.02
N GLY A 302 -7.09 5.55 25.35
CA GLY A 302 -8.54 5.58 25.55
C GLY A 302 -9.31 4.85 24.47
N THR A 303 -10.63 5.00 24.52
CA THR A 303 -11.55 4.38 23.56
C THR A 303 -11.56 5.14 22.23
N VAL A 304 -11.38 4.40 21.14
CA VAL A 304 -11.37 4.89 19.76
C VAL A 304 -12.22 3.99 18.88
N LEU A 305 -12.72 4.54 17.77
CA LEU A 305 -13.36 3.78 16.71
C LEU A 305 -12.29 3.25 15.74
N ALA A 306 -12.19 1.93 15.58
CA ALA A 306 -11.29 1.27 14.65
C ALA A 306 -12.08 0.80 13.41
N ILE A 307 -11.97 1.53 12.29
CA ILE A 307 -12.72 1.24 11.07
C ILE A 307 -11.81 1.34 9.85
N ASN A 308 -11.98 0.41 8.90
CA ASN A 308 -11.25 0.40 7.62
C ASN A 308 -9.71 0.52 7.77
N GLY A 309 -9.15 -0.06 8.83
CA GLY A 309 -7.71 -0.06 9.12
C GLY A 309 -7.17 1.18 9.85
N ASP A 310 -8.02 2.18 10.13
CA ASP A 310 -7.66 3.45 10.76
C ASP A 310 -8.39 3.67 12.11
N TYR A 311 -7.97 4.67 12.87
CA TYR A 311 -8.51 4.98 14.20
C TYR A 311 -9.02 6.41 14.30
N PHE A 312 -10.17 6.57 14.96
CA PHE A 312 -10.84 7.86 15.14
C PHE A 312 -11.29 8.05 16.58
N GLY A 313 -11.17 9.27 17.09
CA GLY A 313 -11.67 9.64 18.41
C GLY A 313 -10.85 10.71 19.10
N SER A 314 -11.31 11.11 20.28
CA SER A 314 -10.62 12.10 21.11
C SER A 314 -9.15 11.73 21.40
N PRO A 315 -8.80 10.47 21.75
CA PRO A 315 -7.41 10.08 21.99
C PRO A 315 -6.49 10.33 20.77
N VAL A 316 -6.99 10.06 19.55
CA VAL A 316 -6.23 10.30 18.32
C VAL A 316 -5.96 11.79 18.12
N ASN A 317 -6.98 12.62 18.30
CA ASN A 317 -6.87 14.06 18.17
C ASN A 317 -5.92 14.63 19.23
N LEU A 318 -5.99 14.12 20.47
CA LEU A 318 -5.16 14.58 21.57
C LEU A 318 -3.69 14.24 21.33
N ALA A 319 -3.36 12.99 21.01
CA ALA A 319 -1.99 12.56 20.72
C ALA A 319 -1.38 13.38 19.57
N ALA A 320 -2.16 13.61 18.49
CA ALA A 320 -1.74 14.43 17.35
C ALA A 320 -1.50 15.91 17.72
N ARG A 321 -2.18 16.44 18.74
CA ARG A 321 -1.94 17.81 19.23
C ARG A 321 -0.77 17.89 20.18
N LEU A 322 -0.55 16.86 21.00
CA LEU A 322 0.58 16.78 21.92
C LEU A 322 1.90 16.71 21.15
N VAL A 323 2.01 15.87 20.12
CA VAL A 323 3.26 15.80 19.31
C VAL A 323 3.57 17.14 18.62
N ALA A 324 2.54 17.88 18.20
CA ALA A 324 2.72 19.15 17.48
C ALA A 324 3.31 20.26 18.37
N VAL A 325 3.07 20.21 19.68
CA VAL A 325 3.60 21.19 20.65
C VAL A 325 4.81 20.67 21.42
N ALA A 326 5.16 19.40 21.26
CA ALA A 326 6.35 18.81 21.87
C ALA A 326 7.62 19.45 21.31
N ALA A 327 8.58 19.75 22.19
CA ALA A 327 9.91 20.16 21.82
C ALA A 327 10.69 18.98 21.18
N PRO A 328 11.75 19.24 20.40
CA PRO A 328 12.61 18.18 19.89
C PRO A 328 13.17 17.29 21.01
N GLY A 329 13.05 15.97 20.86
CA GLY A 329 13.43 15.00 21.90
C GLY A 329 12.42 14.83 23.04
N GLN A 330 11.27 15.52 23.00
CA GLN A 330 10.28 15.49 24.07
C GLN A 330 9.16 14.48 23.79
N ILE A 331 8.75 13.76 24.83
CA ILE A 331 7.59 12.87 24.82
C ILE A 331 6.50 13.46 25.71
N LEU A 332 5.38 13.89 25.13
CA LEU A 332 4.24 14.41 25.87
C LEU A 332 3.10 13.37 25.94
N ALA A 333 2.60 13.13 27.14
CA ALA A 333 1.50 12.21 27.41
C ALA A 333 0.26 12.91 27.97
N ALA A 334 -0.91 12.44 27.54
CA ALA A 334 -2.20 12.82 28.12
C ALA A 334 -2.32 12.35 29.57
N SER A 335 -3.15 13.04 30.35
CA SER A 335 -3.38 12.72 31.77
C SER A 335 -3.90 11.29 31.95
N GLU A 336 -4.82 10.85 31.09
CA GLU A 336 -5.40 9.49 31.13
C GLU A 336 -4.35 8.39 30.94
N LEU A 337 -3.29 8.67 30.17
CA LEU A 337 -2.18 7.73 29.99
C LEU A 337 -1.27 7.73 31.23
N HIS A 338 -0.94 8.91 31.75
CA HIS A 338 -0.14 9.05 32.97
C HIS A 338 -0.82 8.35 34.17
N ASP A 339 -2.12 8.50 34.33
CA ASP A 339 -2.89 7.89 35.42
C ASP A 339 -2.87 6.35 35.38
N LYS A 340 -2.63 5.74 34.20
CA LYS A 340 -2.43 4.29 34.05
C LYS A 340 -1.01 3.84 34.39
N LEU A 341 -0.05 4.76 34.46
CA LEU A 341 1.37 4.50 34.67
C LEU A 341 1.96 5.49 35.69
N PRO A 342 1.43 5.59 36.93
CA PRO A 342 1.87 6.58 37.90
C PRO A 342 3.34 6.43 38.31
N ASP A 343 3.90 5.21 38.16
CA ASP A 343 5.30 4.90 38.47
C ASP A 343 6.24 5.16 37.29
N TRP A 344 5.72 5.52 36.11
CA TRP A 344 6.58 5.91 34.99
C TRP A 344 7.16 7.30 35.23
N PRO A 345 8.49 7.51 35.09
CA PRO A 345 9.10 8.82 35.30
C PRO A 345 8.46 9.90 34.44
N ALA A 346 7.79 10.85 35.09
CA ALA A 346 7.05 11.92 34.43
C ALA A 346 7.12 13.23 35.22
N THR A 347 7.14 14.35 34.49
CA THR A 347 7.00 15.68 35.08
C THR A 347 5.77 16.37 34.52
N ALA A 348 4.96 16.97 35.39
CA ALA A 348 3.79 17.72 34.95
C ALA A 348 4.21 18.84 33.99
N HIS A 349 3.63 18.82 32.79
CA HIS A 349 3.79 19.87 31.81
C HIS A 349 2.55 20.75 31.89
N GLY A 350 2.75 22.05 32.11
CA GLY A 350 1.67 23.00 32.41
C GLY A 350 0.51 22.96 31.39
N PRO A 351 -0.66 23.52 31.75
CA PRO A 351 -1.87 23.41 30.92
C PRO A 351 -1.64 23.95 29.51
N LEU A 352 -1.86 23.08 28.52
CA LEU A 352 -1.66 23.38 27.10
C LEU A 352 -2.98 23.84 26.47
N THR A 353 -2.95 24.97 25.78
CA THR A 353 -4.08 25.37 24.92
C THR A 353 -3.92 24.71 23.55
N LEU A 354 -4.68 23.63 23.32
CA LEU A 354 -4.58 22.83 22.10
C LEU A 354 -5.73 23.14 21.14
N LYS A 355 -5.43 23.27 19.85
CA LYS A 355 -6.44 23.50 18.82
C LYS A 355 -7.48 22.38 18.81
N GLY A 356 -8.76 22.74 19.01
CA GLY A 356 -9.89 21.81 19.04
C GLY A 356 -10.27 21.30 20.42
N PHE A 357 -9.65 21.84 21.48
CA PHE A 357 -10.01 21.57 22.88
C PHE A 357 -10.45 22.88 23.54
N ASP A 358 -11.64 22.88 24.14
CA ASP A 358 -12.23 24.08 24.75
C ASP A 358 -11.59 24.43 26.11
N ALA A 359 -11.12 23.42 26.84
CA ALA A 359 -10.42 23.56 28.11
C ALA A 359 -8.91 23.31 27.91
N PRO A 360 -8.04 24.01 28.69
CA PRO A 360 -6.63 23.68 28.72
C PRO A 360 -6.39 22.23 29.12
N VAL A 361 -5.49 21.56 28.40
CA VAL A 361 -5.18 20.14 28.58
C VAL A 361 -3.94 20.01 29.46
N THR A 362 -4.04 19.27 30.56
CA THR A 362 -2.87 18.89 31.36
C THR A 362 -2.14 17.76 30.65
N ALA A 363 -0.83 17.94 30.47
CA ALA A 363 0.06 16.95 29.87
C ALA A 363 1.21 16.61 30.82
N PHE A 364 1.91 15.52 30.52
CA PHE A 364 3.07 15.07 31.27
C PHE A 364 4.22 14.83 30.31
N GLU A 365 5.40 15.35 30.63
CA GLU A 365 6.62 15.00 29.93
C GLU A 365 7.15 13.68 30.50
N LEU A 366 7.20 12.65 29.66
CA LEU A 366 7.73 11.34 30.04
C LEU A 366 9.23 11.28 29.81
N ARG A 367 9.92 10.50 30.65
CA ARG A 367 11.35 10.22 30.50
C ARG A 367 11.59 8.71 30.40
N ALA A 368 12.72 8.34 29.80
CA ALA A 368 13.21 6.97 29.86
C ALA A 368 13.35 6.53 31.33
N ARG A 369 13.11 5.25 31.59
CA ARG A 369 13.44 4.65 32.89
C ARG A 369 14.96 4.49 32.97
N ASP A 370 15.54 4.85 34.11
CA ASP A 370 16.93 4.49 34.38
C ASP A 370 17.08 2.96 34.26
N ALA A 371 18.10 2.51 33.54
CA ALA A 371 18.33 1.09 33.25
C ALA A 371 18.55 0.20 34.50
N ASP A 372 18.63 0.80 35.69
CA ASP A 372 18.84 0.14 37.00
C ASP A 372 17.55 0.01 37.86
N GLY A 373 16.38 0.37 37.35
CA GLY A 373 15.11 0.19 38.06
C GLY A 373 14.57 -1.25 37.97
N PRO A 374 13.98 -1.82 39.05
CA PRO A 374 13.44 -3.18 39.02
C PRO A 374 12.34 -3.30 37.95
N SER A 375 12.46 -4.31 37.08
CA SER A 375 11.44 -4.64 36.07
C SER A 375 10.07 -4.79 36.73
N PRO A 376 9.01 -4.12 36.24
CA PRO A 376 7.67 -4.40 36.71
C PRO A 376 7.28 -5.81 36.28
N VAL A 377 6.99 -6.64 37.27
CA VAL A 377 6.56 -8.02 37.15
C VAL A 377 5.08 -8.05 36.74
N GLY A 378 4.75 -8.77 35.66
CA GLY A 378 3.41 -9.34 35.41
C GLY A 378 2.62 -8.69 34.29
#